data_AF-A0A0S8JNN0-F1
#
_entry.id   AF-A0A0S8JNN0-F1
#
_cell.length_a   1.000
_cell.length_b   1.000
_cell.length_c   1.000
_cell.angle_alpha   90.00
_cell.angle_beta   90.00
_cell.angle_gamma   90.00
#
_symmetry.space_group_name_H-M   'P 1'
#
loop_
_entity.id
_entity.type
_entity.pdbx_description
1 polymer ?
#
loop_
_entity_poly.entity_id
_entity_poly.type
_entity_poly.pdbx_seq_one_letter_code
_entity_poly.pdbx_strand_id
1 'polypeptide(L)'
;MHNTRSGISLARLTVIIFLLLLPPGIAGQKVIFLHHSTGGNLYTQGDVEGWISDYNDENNTHIEISERAYPNSPYPWKNYPYDYWKLWVNGDCDAGQPGIECIESLVEQYQVIIFKHCFPGAAIQAESGSPERPAG
;
A
#
# COMPACT_ATOMS: atom_id res chain seq x y z
N MET A 1 39.29 29.19 59.25
CA MET A 1 39.02 29.34 57.80
C MET A 1 39.64 28.17 57.06
N HIS A 2 38.89 27.09 56.80
CA HIS A 2 39.25 26.12 55.76
C HIS A 2 37.96 25.54 55.21
N ASN A 3 37.78 25.73 53.90
CA ASN A 3 36.57 25.46 53.14
C ASN A 3 36.89 24.27 52.23
N THR A 4 36.36 23.10 52.53
CA THR A 4 36.58 21.88 51.73
C THR A 4 35.46 21.77 50.69
N ARG A 5 35.78 22.09 49.43
CA ARG A 5 34.88 21.83 48.29
C ARG A 5 34.96 20.35 47.92
N SER A 6 33.87 19.62 48.14
CA SER A 6 33.67 18.26 47.62
C SER A 6 33.27 18.33 46.14
N GLY A 7 34.11 17.79 45.27
CA GLY A 7 33.86 17.69 43.83
C GLY A 7 32.96 16.50 43.51
N ILE A 8 31.79 16.76 42.95
CA ILE A 8 30.95 15.73 42.35
C ILE A 8 31.57 15.38 41.00
N SER A 9 31.99 14.12 40.84
CA SER A 9 32.59 13.57 39.61
C SER A 9 31.56 13.57 38.47
N LEU A 10 31.82 14.36 37.43
CA LEU A 10 30.98 14.50 36.23
C LEU A 10 31.04 13.28 35.27
N ALA A 11 31.66 12.17 35.65
CA ALA A 11 32.00 11.09 34.72
C ALA A 11 30.93 9.99 34.54
N ARG A 12 29.66 10.22 34.92
CA ARG A 12 28.60 9.18 34.86
C ARG A 12 27.26 9.64 34.27
N LEU A 13 27.25 10.63 33.37
CA LEU A 13 26.00 11.14 32.80
C LEU A 13 26.00 11.27 31.26
N THR A 14 26.79 10.46 30.55
CA THR A 14 26.92 10.58 29.09
C THR A 14 26.25 9.45 28.29
N VAL A 15 25.60 8.46 28.93
CA VAL A 15 25.04 7.29 28.22
C VAL A 15 23.52 7.29 28.08
N ILE A 16 22.78 8.21 28.72
CA ILE A 16 21.31 8.15 28.75
C ILE A 16 20.62 9.06 27.70
N ILE A 17 21.34 9.96 27.02
CA ILE A 17 20.74 10.94 26.08
C ILE A 17 20.78 10.48 24.60
N PHE A 18 21.31 9.30 24.28
CA PHE A 18 21.35 8.82 22.88
C PHE A 18 20.15 7.95 22.46
N LEU A 19 19.31 7.49 23.39
CA LEU A 19 18.15 6.63 23.08
C LEU A 19 16.87 7.40 22.69
N LEU A 20 16.84 8.73 22.84
CA LEU A 20 15.67 9.58 22.52
C LEU A 20 15.78 10.29 21.16
N LEU A 21 16.81 9.99 20.39
CA LEU A 21 17.06 10.51 19.04
C LEU A 21 17.03 9.41 17.97
N LEU A 22 16.46 8.23 18.27
CA LEU A 22 16.07 7.33 17.20
C LEU A 22 14.98 8.05 16.41
N PRO A 23 15.21 8.39 15.12
CA PRO A 23 14.14 8.92 14.30
C PRO A 23 12.96 7.92 14.33
N PRO A 24 11.72 8.37 14.10
CA PRO A 24 10.56 7.49 13.93
C PRO A 24 10.66 6.63 12.65
N GLY A 25 11.86 6.17 12.29
CA GLY A 25 12.15 5.36 11.10
C GLY A 25 12.09 3.86 11.35
N ILE A 26 11.50 3.40 12.45
CA ILE A 26 11.31 1.96 12.73
C ILE A 26 9.96 1.46 12.21
N ALA A 27 8.97 2.33 11.99
CA ALA A 27 7.73 1.93 11.35
C ALA A 27 8.00 1.82 9.84
N GLY A 28 8.23 0.59 9.35
CA GLY A 28 8.37 0.33 7.93
C GLY A 28 7.18 0.87 7.14
N GLN A 29 7.44 1.36 5.94
CA GLN A 29 6.39 1.85 5.05
C GLN A 29 5.61 0.65 4.50
N LYS A 30 4.40 0.44 5.00
CA LYS A 30 3.53 -0.65 4.54
C LYS A 30 2.81 -0.26 3.27
N VAL A 31 3.02 -1.08 2.25
CA VAL A 31 2.44 -0.97 0.92
C VAL A 31 1.61 -2.21 0.64
N ILE A 32 0.43 -2.02 0.07
CA ILE A 32 -0.34 -3.10 -0.54
C ILE A 32 -0.35 -2.94 -2.05
N PHE A 33 0.09 -3.96 -2.77
CA PHE A 33 0.01 -4.04 -4.22
C PHE A 33 -1.16 -4.95 -4.63
N LEU A 34 -2.30 -4.32 -4.90
CA LEU A 34 -3.51 -4.95 -5.36
C LEU A 34 -3.44 -5.14 -6.88
N HIS A 35 -3.49 -6.37 -7.35
CA HIS A 35 -3.29 -6.62 -8.76
C HIS A 35 -4.12 -7.78 -9.32
N HIS A 36 -3.82 -8.11 -10.57
CA HIS A 36 -4.29 -9.30 -11.26
C HIS A 36 -3.16 -9.82 -12.15
N SER A 37 -3.49 -10.50 -13.26
CA SER A 37 -2.55 -11.08 -14.25
C SER A 37 -1.23 -10.31 -14.43
N THR A 38 -1.19 -9.21 -15.19
CA THR A 38 0.08 -8.54 -15.49
C THR A 38 0.75 -7.94 -14.26
N GLY A 39 -0.03 -7.50 -13.26
CA GLY A 39 0.58 -6.95 -12.04
C GLY A 39 1.32 -8.03 -11.23
N GLY A 40 0.80 -9.25 -11.15
CA GLY A 40 1.51 -10.35 -10.50
C GLY A 40 2.79 -10.73 -11.23
N ASN A 41 2.77 -10.68 -12.57
CA ASN A 41 3.98 -10.87 -13.37
C ASN A 41 4.99 -9.73 -13.17
N LEU A 42 4.54 -8.47 -13.03
CA LEU A 42 5.44 -7.36 -12.72
C LEU A 42 6.10 -7.56 -11.36
N TYR A 43 5.34 -8.00 -10.35
CA TYR A 43 5.87 -8.22 -9.01
C TYR A 43 6.89 -9.37 -8.99
N THR A 44 6.52 -10.52 -9.55
CA THR A 44 7.30 -11.76 -9.46
C THR A 44 8.33 -11.92 -10.58
N GLN A 45 7.92 -11.81 -11.85
CA GLN A 45 8.80 -12.02 -13.00
C GLN A 45 9.58 -10.76 -13.38
N GLY A 46 9.00 -9.59 -13.13
CA GLY A 46 9.66 -8.30 -13.28
C GLY A 46 10.54 -7.91 -12.10
N ASP A 47 10.59 -8.76 -11.05
CA ASP A 47 11.45 -8.62 -9.88
C ASP A 47 11.32 -7.29 -9.13
N VAL A 48 10.10 -6.76 -9.03
CA VAL A 48 9.83 -5.58 -8.20
C VAL A 48 10.10 -5.89 -6.72
N GLU A 49 9.87 -7.13 -6.29
CA GLU A 49 10.19 -7.59 -4.93
C GLU A 49 11.69 -7.46 -4.64
N GLY A 50 12.55 -8.02 -5.50
CA GLY A 50 14.00 -7.89 -5.37
C GLY A 50 14.46 -6.44 -5.46
N TRP A 51 13.92 -5.67 -6.41
CA TRP A 51 14.26 -4.25 -6.55
C TRP A 51 13.97 -3.44 -5.29
N ILE A 52 12.85 -3.70 -4.61
CA ILE A 52 12.53 -3.02 -3.33
C ILE A 52 13.45 -3.49 -2.19
N SER A 53 13.84 -4.76 -2.18
CA SER A 53 14.83 -5.28 -1.22
C SER A 53 16.16 -4.55 -1.41
N ASP A 54 16.68 -4.48 -2.63
CA ASP A 54 17.93 -3.79 -2.95
C ASP A 54 17.83 -2.30 -2.59
N TYR A 55 16.71 -1.65 -2.92
CA TYR A 55 16.49 -0.25 -2.57
C TYR A 55 16.50 -0.03 -1.05
N ASN A 56 15.88 -0.92 -0.28
CA ASN A 56 15.89 -0.87 1.18
C ASN A 56 17.32 -0.97 1.73
N ASP A 57 18.11 -1.89 1.21
CA ASP A 57 19.51 -2.10 1.63
C ASP A 57 20.40 -0.91 1.26
N GLU A 58 20.28 -0.39 0.04
CA GLU A 58 21.09 0.72 -0.47
C GLU A 58 20.77 2.06 0.20
N ASN A 59 19.50 2.28 0.53
CA ASN A 59 19.01 3.58 1.00
C ASN A 59 18.68 3.59 2.51
N ASN A 60 18.93 2.48 3.21
CA ASN A 60 18.56 2.30 4.60
C ASN A 60 17.07 2.65 4.85
N THR A 61 16.21 2.16 3.95
CA THR A 61 14.75 2.25 4.05
C THR A 61 14.14 0.93 4.48
N HIS A 62 12.86 0.96 4.85
CA HIS A 62 12.14 -0.23 5.28
C HIS A 62 10.75 -0.27 4.66
N ILE A 63 10.69 -0.41 3.34
CA ILE A 63 9.45 -0.54 2.58
C ILE A 63 9.04 -2.01 2.61
N GLU A 64 7.84 -2.27 3.13
CA GLU A 64 7.24 -3.60 3.19
C GLU A 64 6.08 -3.66 2.19
N ILE A 65 6.27 -4.39 1.08
CA ILE A 65 5.19 -4.63 0.12
C ILE A 65 4.56 -5.98 0.42
N SER A 66 3.24 -5.96 0.63
CA SER A 66 2.41 -7.15 0.48
C SER A 66 1.68 -7.06 -0.86
N GLU A 67 1.54 -8.16 -1.57
CA GLU A 67 0.74 -8.23 -2.80
C GLU A 67 -0.42 -9.19 -2.63
N ARG A 68 -1.51 -8.95 -3.37
CA ARG A 68 -2.52 -9.98 -3.63
C ARG A 68 -3.36 -9.65 -4.85
N ALA A 69 -4.00 -10.70 -5.36
CA ALA A 69 -5.11 -10.56 -6.29
C ALA A 69 -6.29 -9.82 -5.64
N TYR A 70 -6.84 -8.82 -6.34
CA TYR A 70 -7.98 -8.03 -5.85
C TYR A 70 -8.75 -7.33 -6.98
N PRO A 71 -10.10 -7.37 -7.00
CA PRO A 71 -10.96 -8.22 -6.20
C PRO A 71 -10.67 -9.69 -6.46
N ASN A 72 -10.92 -10.50 -5.45
CA ASN A 72 -10.84 -11.94 -5.55
C ASN A 72 -12.21 -12.56 -5.23
N SER A 73 -12.27 -13.85 -4.92
CA SER A 73 -13.51 -14.55 -4.59
C SER A 73 -14.42 -13.76 -3.64
N PRO A 74 -15.71 -13.55 -3.98
CA PRO A 74 -16.48 -14.26 -5.02
C PRO A 74 -16.41 -13.62 -6.43
N TYR A 75 -15.59 -12.60 -6.64
CA TYR A 75 -15.48 -11.93 -7.92
C TYR A 75 -14.73 -12.79 -8.94
N PRO A 76 -15.18 -12.82 -10.21
CA PRO A 76 -14.52 -13.60 -11.25
C PRO A 76 -13.19 -12.95 -11.65
N TRP A 77 -12.29 -13.74 -12.24
CA TRP A 77 -10.98 -13.27 -12.73
C TRP A 77 -11.07 -12.40 -14.01
N LYS A 78 -11.98 -11.44 -14.06
CA LYS A 78 -12.32 -10.62 -15.25
C LYS A 78 -11.83 -9.17 -15.21
N ASN A 79 -11.38 -8.66 -14.06
CA ASN A 79 -10.84 -7.30 -13.88
C ASN A 79 -11.81 -6.14 -14.17
N TYR A 80 -13.13 -6.28 -13.97
CA TYR A 80 -14.02 -5.17 -14.31
C TYR A 80 -13.85 -3.99 -13.35
N PRO A 81 -13.68 -2.75 -13.84
CA PRO A 81 -13.69 -1.55 -13.00
C PRO A 81 -14.95 -1.44 -12.13
N TYR A 82 -16.08 -1.94 -12.65
CA TYR A 82 -17.34 -1.98 -11.93
C TYR A 82 -17.29 -2.81 -10.62
N ASP A 83 -16.41 -3.80 -10.53
CA ASP A 83 -16.28 -4.62 -9.32
C ASP A 83 -15.66 -3.83 -8.15
N TYR A 84 -14.73 -2.89 -8.44
CA TYR A 84 -14.19 -1.97 -7.42
C TYR A 84 -15.25 -0.99 -6.96
N TRP A 85 -16.09 -0.49 -7.87
CA TRP A 85 -17.20 0.39 -7.49
C TRP A 85 -18.17 -0.33 -6.54
N LYS A 86 -18.52 -1.60 -6.82
CA LYS A 86 -19.35 -2.39 -5.91
C LYS A 86 -18.74 -2.50 -4.51
N LEU A 87 -17.45 -2.81 -4.43
CA LEU A 87 -16.75 -2.95 -3.15
C LEU A 87 -16.61 -1.63 -2.40
N TRP A 88 -15.99 -0.62 -3.03
CA TRP A 88 -15.53 0.59 -2.34
C TRP A 88 -16.56 1.72 -2.32
N VAL A 89 -17.63 1.64 -3.11
CA VAL A 89 -18.66 2.69 -3.20
C VAL A 89 -20.05 2.17 -2.88
N ASN A 90 -20.43 1.00 -3.41
CA ASN A 90 -21.75 0.41 -3.14
C ASN A 90 -21.84 -0.30 -1.77
N GLY A 91 -20.70 -0.62 -1.16
CA GLY A 91 -20.63 -1.25 0.15
C GLY A 91 -20.70 -2.78 0.11
N ASP A 92 -20.40 -3.41 -1.03
CA ASP A 92 -20.36 -4.89 -1.17
C ASP A 92 -19.06 -5.49 -0.60
N CYS A 93 -18.24 -4.69 0.10
CA CYS A 93 -16.99 -5.10 0.71
C CYS A 93 -17.17 -5.75 2.09
N ASP A 94 -16.14 -6.46 2.54
CA ASP A 94 -16.03 -6.98 3.90
C ASP A 94 -14.63 -6.68 4.44
N ALA A 95 -14.54 -5.80 5.44
CA ALA A 95 -13.29 -5.36 6.06
C ALA A 95 -12.45 -6.53 6.63
N GLY A 96 -13.07 -7.64 7.00
CA GLY A 96 -12.41 -8.82 7.55
C GLY A 96 -12.02 -9.87 6.51
N GLN A 97 -12.40 -9.71 5.24
CA GLN A 97 -12.19 -10.73 4.21
C GLN A 97 -11.15 -10.30 3.17
N PRO A 98 -9.96 -10.93 3.16
CA PRO A 98 -8.96 -10.71 2.13
C PRO A 98 -9.46 -10.93 0.71
N GLY A 99 -9.16 -9.99 -0.18
CA GLY A 99 -9.59 -9.99 -1.58
C GLY A 99 -10.89 -9.23 -1.85
N ILE A 100 -11.62 -8.81 -0.82
CA ILE A 100 -12.82 -7.96 -0.92
C ILE A 100 -12.91 -6.92 0.21
N GLU A 101 -11.76 -6.56 0.81
CA GLU A 101 -11.67 -5.58 1.89
C GLU A 101 -12.28 -4.23 1.49
N CYS A 102 -12.86 -3.52 2.44
CA CYS A 102 -13.28 -2.14 2.23
C CYS A 102 -12.08 -1.23 2.03
N ILE A 103 -12.25 -0.12 1.30
CA ILE A 103 -11.15 0.82 1.08
C ILE A 103 -10.68 1.44 2.40
N GLU A 104 -11.60 1.62 3.35
CA GLU A 104 -11.37 2.09 4.71
C GLU A 104 -10.40 1.18 5.48
N SER A 105 -10.62 -0.14 5.45
CA SER A 105 -9.73 -1.07 6.15
C SER A 105 -8.36 -1.17 5.47
N LEU A 106 -8.28 -0.97 4.15
CA LEU A 106 -7.01 -0.89 3.44
C LEU A 106 -6.22 0.36 3.85
N VAL A 107 -6.84 1.55 3.93
CA VAL A 107 -6.14 2.79 4.32
C VAL A 107 -5.78 2.84 5.80
N GLU A 108 -6.47 2.10 6.66
CA GLU A 108 -6.10 1.94 8.06
C GLU A 108 -4.82 1.09 8.22
N GLN A 109 -4.62 0.10 7.35
CA GLN A 109 -3.52 -0.87 7.45
C GLN A 109 -2.28 -0.46 6.65
N TYR A 110 -2.49 0.22 5.53
CA TYR A 110 -1.45 0.53 4.55
C TYR A 110 -1.37 2.03 4.31
N GLN A 111 -0.15 2.54 4.19
CA GLN A 111 0.07 3.95 3.91
C GLN A 111 0.12 4.23 2.41
N VAL A 112 0.45 3.21 1.61
CA VAL A 112 0.41 3.27 0.15
C VAL A 112 -0.40 2.09 -0.35
N ILE A 113 -1.39 2.38 -1.19
CA ILE A 113 -2.19 1.39 -1.89
C ILE A 113 -1.90 1.55 -3.38
N ILE A 114 -1.37 0.51 -4.01
CA ILE A 114 -1.11 0.47 -5.45
C ILE A 114 -2.12 -0.49 -6.05
N PHE A 115 -2.93 -0.02 -6.99
CA PHE A 115 -3.88 -0.85 -7.74
C PHE A 115 -3.44 -0.94 -9.19
N LYS A 116 -3.07 -2.15 -9.66
CA LYS A 116 -2.70 -2.41 -11.04
C LYS A 116 -3.59 -3.49 -11.65
N HIS A 117 -4.49 -3.06 -12.52
CA HIS A 117 -5.42 -3.94 -13.21
C HIS A 117 -5.32 -3.78 -14.72
N CYS A 118 -5.59 -4.86 -15.44
CA CYS A 118 -5.51 -4.90 -16.90
C CYS A 118 -6.91 -5.15 -17.45
N PHE A 119 -7.70 -4.08 -17.53
CA PHE A 119 -8.98 -4.11 -18.21
C PHE A 119 -8.84 -3.49 -19.61
N PRO A 120 -9.28 -4.17 -20.68
CA PRO A 120 -9.28 -3.58 -22.02
C PRO A 120 -10.36 -2.50 -22.10
N GLY A 121 -10.00 -1.25 -21.79
CA GLY A 121 -10.86 -0.08 -21.99
C GLY A 121 -11.09 0.29 -23.46
N ALA A 122 -10.44 -0.42 -24.40
CA ALA A 122 -10.43 -0.10 -25.83
C ALA A 122 -11.45 -0.87 -26.68
N ALA A 123 -12.27 -1.75 -26.09
CA ALA A 123 -13.37 -2.39 -26.81
C ALA A 123 -14.59 -1.46 -26.94
N ILE A 124 -14.36 -0.17 -27.21
CA ILE A 124 -15.42 0.78 -27.59
C ILE A 124 -15.81 0.42 -29.02
N GLN A 125 -16.97 -0.22 -29.15
CA GLN A 125 -17.56 -0.46 -30.47
C GLN A 125 -18.13 0.84 -31.02
N ALA A 126 -18.13 0.99 -32.34
CA ALA A 126 -18.85 2.09 -32.98
C ALA A 126 -20.33 2.02 -32.60
N GLU A 127 -20.94 3.18 -32.37
CA GLU A 127 -22.39 3.30 -32.16
C GLU A 127 -23.13 2.69 -33.36
N SER A 128 -23.88 1.61 -33.13
CA SER A 128 -24.62 0.89 -34.19
C SER A 128 -26.07 1.38 -34.35
N GLY A 129 -26.44 2.47 -33.67
CA GLY A 129 -27.78 3.05 -33.73
C GLY A 129 -27.79 4.38 -34.47
N SER A 130 -28.82 4.62 -35.28
CA SER A 130 -29.15 5.99 -35.67
C SER A 130 -29.74 6.73 -34.46
N PRO A 131 -29.44 8.02 -34.25
CA PRO A 131 -30.05 8.77 -33.15
C PRO A 131 -31.57 8.74 -33.30
N GLU A 132 -32.27 8.15 -32.34
CA GLU A 132 -33.71 8.28 -32.25
C GLU A 132 -34.04 9.73 -31.91
N ARG A 133 -34.49 10.47 -32.92
CA ARG A 133 -35.12 11.78 -32.72
C ARG A 133 -36.43 11.52 -31.94
N PRO A 134 -36.64 12.12 -30.75
CA PRO A 134 -37.93 12.04 -30.09
C PRO A 134 -38.99 12.61 -31.04
N ALA A 135 -40.05 11.84 -31.31
CA ALA A 135 -41.18 12.34 -32.07
C ALA A 135 -41.81 13.51 -31.30
N GLY A 136 -41.89 14.67 -31.96
CA GLY A 136 -42.65 15.83 -31.49
C GLY A 136 -44.13 15.67 -31.72
#